data_AF-A0AAN8UFK3-F1
#
_entry.id   AF-A0AAN8UFK3-F1
#
_cell.length_a   1.000
_cell.length_b   1.000
_cell.length_c   1.000
_cell.angle_alpha   90.00
_cell.angle_beta   90.00
_cell.angle_gamma   90.00
#
_symmetry.space_group_name_H-M   'P 1'
#
loop_
_entity.id
_entity.type
_entity.pdbx_description
1 polymer ?
#
loop_
_entity_poly.entity_id
_entity_poly.type
_entity_poly.pdbx_seq_one_letter_code
_entity_poly.pdbx_strand_id
1 'polypeptide(L)'
;MGNTQQKLAQNQSEQESPVAESSDESFTCEICIEPILLPNKKFKNQNLCVHPFCIDCMMKYISVKLEDNVGNIPCPSLSCDKFLDPISCRNLVGPQLFVRWSDVLCESSVLGLAHCYCPDRRCSVLILDECGGNAKRSKCPNCKMHFCFQCKLPWHSGFQCDESRELRDRNDVVFGVVAEANKWKRCPQCRHFVELIEGCKIVKCRCGASFCYNCGKRVHRHWCSCDSAAVLCIRVIHGFTIIFILLSIFFIFRNLNSILPKN
;
A
#
# COMPACT_ATOMS: atom_id res chain seq x y z
N MET A 1 -14.96 -96.07 -14.97
CA MET A 1 -13.73 -95.76 -14.20
C MET A 1 -14.13 -94.85 -13.05
N GLY A 2 -13.87 -95.28 -11.80
CA GLY A 2 -13.82 -94.38 -10.63
C GLY A 2 -15.12 -94.12 -9.87
N ASN A 3 -15.57 -95.15 -9.17
CA ASN A 3 -16.60 -95.17 -8.12
C ASN A 3 -16.26 -94.24 -6.91
N THR A 4 -17.25 -93.56 -6.27
CA THR A 4 -17.79 -93.89 -4.90
C THR A 4 -16.95 -93.21 -3.77
N GLN A 5 -17.42 -92.58 -2.68
CA GLN A 5 -18.68 -92.51 -1.93
C GLN A 5 -18.52 -91.48 -0.77
N GLN A 6 -19.65 -90.90 -0.29
CA GLN A 6 -20.10 -90.74 1.13
C GLN A 6 -19.14 -90.13 2.20
N LYS A 7 -19.56 -89.40 3.26
CA LYS A 7 -20.83 -89.30 4.01
C LYS A 7 -20.72 -88.19 5.08
N LEU A 8 -21.89 -87.80 5.63
CA LEU A 8 -22.20 -87.28 6.98
C LEU A 8 -21.70 -85.85 7.31
N ALA A 9 -22.56 -84.82 7.36
CA ALA A 9 -23.66 -84.52 8.30
C ALA A 9 -23.19 -84.16 9.72
N GLN A 10 -23.41 -82.90 10.14
CA GLN A 10 -23.91 -82.54 11.47
C GLN A 10 -24.34 -81.06 11.55
N ASN A 11 -25.53 -80.87 12.14
CA ASN A 11 -26.17 -79.62 12.58
C ASN A 11 -25.34 -78.88 13.64
N GLN A 12 -25.53 -77.55 13.73
CA GLN A 12 -25.64 -76.71 14.96
C GLN A 12 -25.61 -75.23 14.52
N SER A 13 -26.74 -74.51 14.59
CA SER A 13 -27.16 -73.59 15.68
C SER A 13 -26.35 -72.29 15.76
N GLU A 14 -27.07 -71.19 16.03
CA GLU A 14 -26.57 -69.84 16.42
C GLU A 14 -26.09 -68.97 15.23
N GLN A 15 -26.43 -67.69 15.08
CA GLN A 15 -26.62 -66.61 16.04
C GLN A 15 -27.42 -65.47 15.37
N GLU A 16 -28.40 -64.89 16.08
CA GLU A 16 -28.87 -63.54 15.80
C GLU A 16 -27.68 -62.57 15.89
N SER A 17 -27.37 -61.88 14.80
CA SER A 17 -26.46 -60.74 14.82
C SER A 17 -27.27 -59.45 15.02
N PRO A 18 -26.85 -58.56 15.92
CA PRO A 18 -27.58 -57.34 16.20
C PRO A 18 -27.47 -56.38 15.01
N VAL A 19 -28.61 -55.84 14.58
CA VAL A 19 -28.69 -54.68 13.69
C VAL A 19 -27.97 -53.55 14.41
N ALA A 20 -26.78 -53.20 13.92
CA ALA A 20 -26.08 -51.99 14.33
C ALA A 20 -26.93 -50.81 13.85
N GLU A 21 -27.61 -50.16 14.80
CA GLU A 21 -28.20 -48.84 14.61
C GLU A 21 -27.09 -47.89 14.17
N SER A 22 -27.05 -47.57 12.88
CA SER A 22 -26.27 -46.45 12.38
C SER A 22 -26.90 -45.19 12.95
N SER A 23 -26.26 -44.60 13.96
CA SER A 23 -26.61 -43.30 14.50
C SER A 23 -26.49 -42.26 13.38
N ASP A 24 -27.61 -42.00 12.71
CA ASP A 24 -27.77 -40.95 11.73
C ASP A 24 -27.74 -39.62 12.51
N GLU A 25 -26.55 -39.07 12.72
CA GLU A 25 -26.37 -37.83 13.49
C GLU A 25 -26.94 -36.63 12.71
N SER A 26 -28.26 -36.47 12.80
CA SER A 26 -28.95 -35.27 12.35
C SER A 26 -28.47 -34.04 13.14
N PHE A 27 -28.46 -32.87 12.50
CA PHE A 27 -28.14 -31.61 13.16
C PHE A 27 -29.18 -30.54 12.81
N THR A 28 -29.41 -29.57 13.68
CA THR A 28 -30.29 -28.43 13.38
C THR A 28 -29.46 -27.27 12.87
N CYS A 29 -29.83 -26.69 11.73
CA CYS A 29 -29.13 -25.54 11.19
C CYS A 29 -29.47 -24.26 11.98
N GLU A 30 -28.46 -23.52 12.44
CA GLU A 30 -28.67 -22.26 13.19
C GLU A 30 -29.19 -21.07 12.35
N ILE A 31 -29.21 -21.18 11.01
CA ILE A 31 -29.71 -20.12 10.12
C ILE A 31 -31.18 -20.35 9.74
N CYS A 32 -31.52 -21.54 9.23
CA CYS A 32 -32.92 -21.85 8.85
C CYS A 32 -33.74 -22.51 9.97
N ILE A 33 -33.09 -22.93 11.07
CA ILE A 33 -33.74 -23.62 12.21
C ILE A 33 -34.39 -24.96 11.78
N GLU A 34 -33.94 -25.54 10.67
CA GLU A 34 -34.44 -26.83 10.17
C GLU A 34 -33.53 -27.99 10.59
N PRO A 35 -34.10 -29.16 10.96
CA PRO A 35 -33.34 -30.38 11.18
C PRO A 35 -32.86 -30.96 9.84
N ILE A 36 -31.56 -31.18 9.74
CA ILE A 36 -30.90 -31.75 8.59
C ILE A 36 -30.54 -33.20 8.93
N LEU A 37 -31.18 -34.13 8.24
CA LEU A 37 -31.03 -35.57 8.48
C LEU A 37 -29.69 -36.13 7.96
N LEU A 38 -29.05 -35.44 7.01
CA LEU A 38 -27.83 -35.91 6.38
C LEU A 38 -26.60 -35.12 6.86
N PRO A 39 -25.63 -35.73 7.57
CA PRO A 39 -24.43 -35.05 8.06
C PRO A 39 -23.56 -34.44 6.95
N ASN A 40 -23.61 -34.99 5.73
CA ASN A 40 -22.87 -34.49 4.57
C ASN A 40 -23.38 -33.12 4.06
N LYS A 41 -24.55 -32.67 4.52
CA LYS A 41 -25.10 -31.34 4.25
C LYS A 41 -24.62 -30.30 5.26
N LYS A 42 -23.83 -30.68 6.27
CA LYS A 42 -23.17 -29.74 7.19
C LYS A 42 -22.00 -29.05 6.49
N PHE A 43 -22.02 -27.73 6.49
CA PHE A 43 -20.91 -26.93 6.00
C PHE A 43 -19.68 -27.08 6.91
N LYS A 44 -18.50 -27.20 6.29
CA LYS A 44 -17.23 -27.35 7.00
C LYS A 44 -16.30 -26.20 6.62
N ASN A 45 -16.02 -25.30 7.56
CA ASN A 45 -15.06 -24.22 7.37
C ASN A 45 -13.62 -24.70 7.62
N GLN A 46 -13.14 -25.71 6.89
CA GLN A 46 -11.82 -26.36 7.12
C GLN A 46 -11.54 -26.74 8.60
N ASN A 47 -12.57 -27.01 9.39
CA ASN A 47 -12.49 -27.22 10.85
C ASN A 47 -11.92 -26.03 11.66
N LEU A 48 -11.86 -24.82 11.09
CA LEU A 48 -11.54 -23.58 11.82
C LEU A 48 -12.61 -23.25 12.88
N CYS A 49 -13.85 -23.67 12.61
CA CYS A 49 -14.99 -23.64 13.52
C CYS A 49 -15.97 -24.77 13.17
N VAL A 50 -16.79 -25.21 14.13
CA VAL A 50 -17.68 -26.39 14.00
C VAL A 50 -19.18 -26.08 14.07
N HIS A 51 -19.56 -24.83 13.78
CA HIS A 51 -20.93 -24.35 13.85
C HIS A 51 -21.88 -25.11 12.90
N PRO A 52 -23.11 -25.43 13.34
CA PRO A 52 -24.06 -26.24 12.60
C PRO A 52 -24.82 -25.41 11.56
N PHE A 53 -24.21 -25.22 10.39
CA PHE A 53 -24.88 -24.60 9.24
C PHE A 53 -25.07 -25.61 8.11
N CYS A 54 -26.24 -25.61 7.48
CA CYS A 54 -26.43 -26.37 6.24
C CYS A 54 -25.75 -25.66 5.07
N ILE A 55 -25.32 -26.42 4.07
CA ILE A 55 -24.68 -25.92 2.85
C ILE A 55 -25.53 -24.85 2.17
N ASP A 56 -26.84 -25.07 2.05
CA ASP A 56 -27.74 -24.17 1.32
C ASP A 56 -27.85 -22.79 1.97
N CYS A 57 -27.86 -22.72 3.30
CA CYS A 57 -27.83 -21.46 4.03
C CYS A 57 -26.49 -20.75 3.88
N MET A 58 -25.37 -21.48 3.93
CA MET A 58 -24.04 -20.89 3.75
C MET A 58 -23.84 -20.32 2.34
N MET A 59 -24.38 -21.00 1.33
CA MET A 59 -24.38 -20.53 -0.06
C MET A 59 -25.11 -19.20 -0.23
N LYS A 60 -26.32 -19.11 0.32
CA LYS A 60 -27.10 -17.85 0.31
C LYS A 60 -26.40 -16.76 1.10
N TYR A 61 -25.87 -17.09 2.28
CA TYR A 61 -25.12 -16.15 3.10
C TYR A 61 -23.91 -15.57 2.36
N ILE A 62 -23.11 -16.42 1.71
CA ILE A 62 -21.97 -15.98 0.89
C ILE A 62 -22.45 -15.07 -0.24
N SER A 63 -23.53 -15.44 -0.95
CA SER A 63 -24.09 -14.62 -2.03
C SER A 63 -24.46 -13.21 -1.55
N VAL A 64 -25.22 -13.11 -0.45
CA VAL A 64 -25.64 -11.83 0.12
C VAL A 64 -24.44 -11.00 0.57
N LYS A 65 -23.44 -11.62 1.22
CA LYS A 65 -22.23 -10.90 1.64
C LYS A 65 -21.43 -10.34 0.47
N LEU A 66 -21.40 -11.05 -0.66
CA LEU A 66 -20.75 -10.55 -1.88
C LEU A 66 -21.56 -9.47 -2.59
N GLU A 67 -22.89 -9.48 -2.47
CA GLU A 67 -23.74 -8.36 -2.91
C GLU A 67 -23.47 -7.10 -2.07
N ASP A 68 -23.22 -7.27 -0.76
CA ASP A 68 -22.78 -6.20 0.14
C ASP A 68 -21.31 -5.76 -0.06
N ASN A 69 -20.61 -6.30 -1.07
CA ASN A 69 -19.17 -6.10 -1.32
C ASN A 69 -18.26 -6.47 -0.14
N VAL A 70 -18.65 -7.45 0.68
CA VAL A 70 -17.83 -7.98 1.78
C VAL A 70 -17.05 -9.20 1.30
N GLY A 71 -15.76 -9.01 0.99
CA GLY A 71 -14.87 -10.09 0.55
C GLY A 71 -14.35 -10.98 1.68
N ASN A 72 -14.04 -10.39 2.84
CA ASN A 72 -13.66 -11.14 4.05
C ASN A 72 -14.92 -11.57 4.80
N ILE A 73 -15.49 -12.70 4.42
CA ILE A 73 -16.77 -13.20 4.94
C ILE A 73 -16.53 -13.89 6.31
N PRO A 74 -17.09 -13.37 7.42
CA PRO A 74 -16.97 -14.01 8.72
C PRO A 74 -17.90 -15.22 8.83
N CYS A 75 -17.65 -16.07 9.83
CA CYS A 75 -18.60 -17.09 10.23
C CYS A 75 -19.92 -16.44 10.70
N PRO A 76 -21.09 -16.97 10.33
CA PRO A 76 -22.37 -16.41 10.79
C PRO A 76 -22.61 -16.50 12.31
N SER A 77 -21.86 -17.33 13.02
CA SER A 77 -21.98 -17.50 14.48
C SER A 77 -21.50 -16.24 15.21
N LEU A 78 -22.31 -15.74 16.15
CA LEU A 78 -22.07 -14.48 16.88
C LEU A 78 -20.81 -14.49 17.74
N SER A 79 -20.34 -15.67 18.17
CA SER A 79 -19.16 -15.83 19.02
C SER A 79 -17.94 -16.35 18.25
N CYS A 80 -17.91 -16.16 16.93
CA CYS A 80 -16.87 -16.69 16.07
C CYS A 80 -16.16 -15.62 15.23
N ASP A 81 -14.85 -15.46 15.46
CA ASP A 81 -13.99 -14.54 14.70
C ASP A 81 -13.28 -15.21 13.51
N LYS A 82 -13.76 -16.39 13.08
CA LYS A 82 -13.15 -17.11 11.95
C LYS A 82 -13.77 -16.66 10.64
N PHE A 83 -12.94 -16.51 9.62
CA PHE A 83 -13.36 -16.17 8.27
C PHE A 83 -13.48 -17.43 7.41
N LEU A 84 -14.26 -17.33 6.34
CA LEU A 84 -14.36 -18.35 5.32
C LEU A 84 -13.19 -18.26 4.35
N ASP A 85 -12.62 -19.40 3.99
CA ASP A 85 -11.63 -19.49 2.92
C ASP A 85 -12.33 -19.66 1.55
N PRO A 86 -12.16 -18.72 0.60
CA PRO A 86 -12.79 -18.79 -0.72
C PRO A 86 -12.40 -20.07 -1.48
N ILE A 87 -11.15 -20.52 -1.36
CA ILE A 87 -10.63 -21.69 -2.10
C ILE A 87 -11.36 -22.96 -1.66
N SER A 88 -11.58 -23.13 -0.36
CA SER A 88 -12.34 -24.23 0.22
C SER A 88 -13.80 -24.24 -0.19
N CYS A 89 -14.37 -23.04 -0.40
CA CYS A 89 -15.75 -22.89 -0.80
C CYS A 89 -15.95 -23.03 -2.31
N ARG A 90 -14.89 -23.11 -3.12
CA ARG A 90 -14.95 -23.07 -4.60
C ARG A 90 -15.92 -24.07 -5.21
N ASN A 91 -15.88 -25.32 -4.74
CA ASN A 91 -16.77 -26.38 -5.25
C ASN A 91 -18.22 -26.22 -4.76
N LEU A 92 -18.43 -25.45 -3.69
CA LEU A 92 -19.74 -25.17 -3.12
C LEU A 92 -20.44 -24.05 -3.89
N VAL A 93 -19.75 -22.91 -4.04
CA VAL A 93 -20.30 -21.63 -4.56
C VAL A 93 -20.52 -21.61 -6.07
N GLY A 94 -19.86 -22.52 -6.78
CA GLY A 94 -19.87 -22.57 -8.24
C GLY A 94 -18.97 -21.49 -8.87
N PRO A 95 -18.67 -21.60 -10.18
CA PRO A 95 -17.65 -20.77 -10.83
C PRO A 95 -17.96 -19.27 -10.82
N GLN A 96 -19.21 -18.88 -11.10
CA GLN A 96 -19.59 -17.48 -11.21
C GLN A 96 -19.46 -16.74 -9.86
N LEU A 97 -19.97 -17.34 -8.78
CA LEU A 97 -19.91 -16.74 -7.45
C LEU A 97 -18.47 -16.73 -6.91
N PHE A 98 -17.65 -17.74 -7.23
CA PHE A 98 -16.22 -17.76 -6.89
C PHE A 98 -15.43 -16.64 -7.58
N VAL A 99 -15.67 -16.40 -8.88
CA VAL A 99 -15.06 -15.27 -9.60
C VAL A 99 -15.48 -13.96 -8.97
N ARG A 100 -16.78 -13.77 -8.69
CA ARG A 100 -17.28 -12.58 -8.02
C ARG A 100 -16.63 -12.37 -6.64
N TRP A 101 -16.47 -13.44 -5.86
CA TRP A 101 -15.76 -13.36 -4.57
C TRP A 101 -14.31 -12.91 -4.75
N SER A 102 -13.63 -13.46 -5.75
CA SER A 102 -12.24 -13.08 -6.07
C SER A 102 -12.14 -11.62 -6.48
N ASP A 103 -13.09 -11.10 -7.27
CA ASP A 103 -13.14 -9.70 -7.66
C ASP A 103 -13.32 -8.78 -6.45
N VAL A 104 -14.25 -9.09 -5.53
CA VAL A 104 -14.49 -8.31 -4.31
C VAL A 104 -13.26 -8.31 -3.39
N LEU A 105 -12.60 -9.45 -3.24
CA LEU A 105 -11.35 -9.55 -2.47
C LEU A 105 -10.23 -8.71 -3.09
N CYS A 106 -10.08 -8.78 -4.42
CA CYS A 106 -9.11 -7.98 -5.15
C CYS A 106 -9.41 -6.48 -4.99
N GLU A 107 -10.65 -6.06 -5.19
CA GLU A 107 -11.09 -4.67 -5.05
C GLU A 107 -10.83 -4.15 -3.63
N SER A 108 -11.20 -4.91 -2.59
CA SER A 108 -10.94 -4.52 -1.20
C SER A 108 -9.44 -4.38 -0.88
N SER A 109 -8.60 -5.24 -1.45
CA SER A 109 -7.15 -5.17 -1.28
C SER A 109 -6.55 -3.96 -1.99
N VAL A 110 -7.09 -3.61 -3.16
CA VAL A 110 -6.66 -2.47 -3.97
C VAL A 110 -7.12 -1.14 -3.35
N LEU A 111 -8.34 -1.06 -2.82
CA LEU A 111 -8.86 0.14 -2.16
C LEU A 111 -8.14 0.47 -0.86
N GLY A 112 -7.54 -0.52 -0.20
CA GLY A 112 -6.66 -0.31 0.96
C GLY A 112 -5.36 0.44 0.63
N LEU A 113 -5.00 0.54 -0.66
CA LEU A 113 -3.84 1.27 -1.13
C LEU A 113 -4.22 2.69 -1.56
N ALA A 114 -3.27 3.62 -1.40
CA ALA A 114 -3.42 4.94 -1.98
C ALA A 114 -3.51 4.80 -3.51
N HIS A 115 -4.59 5.32 -4.09
CA HIS A 115 -4.88 5.14 -5.51
C HIS A 115 -5.49 6.41 -6.13
N CYS A 116 -5.39 6.51 -7.45
CA CYS A 116 -6.13 7.49 -8.23
C CYS A 116 -6.42 6.99 -9.64
N TYR A 117 -7.37 7.62 -10.31
CA TYR A 117 -7.61 7.38 -11.72
C TYR A 117 -6.77 8.32 -12.57
N CYS A 118 -6.34 7.85 -13.74
CA CYS A 118 -5.70 8.69 -14.73
C CYS A 118 -6.60 9.91 -15.04
N PRO A 119 -6.07 11.15 -14.99
CA PRO A 119 -6.87 12.35 -15.24
C PRO A 119 -7.39 12.48 -16.68
N ASP A 120 -6.82 11.74 -17.62
CA ASP A 120 -7.32 11.66 -18.99
C ASP A 120 -8.58 10.78 -19.01
N ARG A 121 -9.72 11.41 -19.28
CA ARG A 121 -11.04 10.75 -19.32
C ARG A 121 -11.11 9.60 -20.33
N ARG A 122 -10.30 9.63 -21.39
CA ARG A 122 -10.24 8.55 -22.39
C ARG A 122 -9.44 7.35 -21.89
N CYS A 123 -8.53 7.57 -20.94
CA CYS A 123 -7.71 6.52 -20.34
C CYS A 123 -8.38 5.94 -19.09
N SER A 124 -8.67 6.77 -18.09
CA SER A 124 -9.34 6.42 -16.82
C SER A 124 -8.84 5.14 -16.13
N VAL A 125 -7.60 4.72 -16.41
CA VAL A 125 -6.97 3.56 -15.75
C VAL A 125 -6.73 3.88 -14.28
N LEU A 126 -6.99 2.90 -13.42
CA LEU A 126 -6.66 2.94 -12.00
C LEU A 126 -5.14 2.81 -11.81
N ILE A 127 -4.57 3.70 -10.99
CA ILE A 127 -3.14 3.75 -10.70
C ILE A 127 -2.96 3.68 -9.19
N LEU A 128 -2.12 2.76 -8.74
CA LEU A 128 -1.81 2.52 -7.33
C LEU A 128 -0.48 3.16 -6.97
N ASP A 129 -0.37 3.67 -5.74
CA ASP A 129 0.88 4.14 -5.17
C ASP A 129 1.60 2.96 -4.49
N GLU A 130 2.52 2.35 -5.24
CA GLU A 130 3.41 1.31 -4.74
C GLU A 130 4.57 1.88 -3.88
N CYS A 131 4.72 3.21 -3.81
CA CYS A 131 5.83 3.90 -3.15
C CYS A 131 5.51 4.37 -1.72
N GLY A 132 4.41 3.90 -1.12
CA GLY A 132 4.11 4.13 0.30
C GLY A 132 3.56 5.52 0.64
N GLY A 133 2.79 6.15 -0.26
CA GLY A 133 1.97 7.33 0.05
C GLY A 133 2.60 8.69 -0.25
N ASN A 134 3.82 8.72 -0.83
CA ASN A 134 4.55 9.96 -1.12
C ASN A 134 4.62 10.29 -2.62
N ALA A 135 3.90 9.57 -3.46
CA ALA A 135 3.88 9.86 -4.89
C ALA A 135 3.26 11.24 -5.15
N LYS A 136 4.03 12.16 -5.75
CA LYS A 136 3.55 13.48 -6.19
C LYS A 136 3.47 13.58 -7.70
N ARG A 137 4.60 13.43 -8.40
CA ARG A 137 4.68 13.40 -9.87
C ARG A 137 4.63 11.96 -10.33
N SER A 138 3.59 11.60 -11.09
CA SER A 138 3.42 10.25 -11.59
C SER A 138 3.23 10.24 -13.10
N LYS A 139 3.53 9.10 -13.73
CA LYS A 139 3.34 8.87 -15.16
C LYS A 139 2.33 7.75 -15.33
N CYS A 140 1.28 7.98 -16.12
CA CYS A 140 0.31 6.94 -16.39
C CYS A 140 0.97 5.76 -17.13
N PRO A 141 0.81 4.50 -16.68
CA PRO A 141 1.41 3.35 -17.35
C PRO A 141 0.77 3.10 -18.73
N ASN A 142 -0.51 3.48 -18.92
CA ASN A 142 -1.24 3.28 -20.17
C ASN A 142 -0.98 4.42 -21.17
N CYS A 143 -1.50 5.62 -20.92
CA CYS A 143 -1.42 6.75 -21.86
C CYS A 143 -0.12 7.58 -21.77
N LYS A 144 0.79 7.23 -20.83
CA LYS A 144 2.09 7.91 -20.61
C LYS A 144 2.00 9.39 -20.20
N MET A 145 0.80 9.92 -19.95
CA MET A 145 0.60 11.29 -19.48
C MET A 145 1.18 11.48 -18.07
N HIS A 146 1.83 12.62 -17.85
CA HIS A 146 2.29 13.04 -16.53
C HIS A 146 1.17 13.75 -15.75
N PHE A 147 1.03 13.42 -14.48
CA PHE A 147 0.00 13.98 -13.62
C PHE A 147 0.48 14.11 -12.17
N CYS A 148 -0.26 14.91 -11.39
CA CYS A 148 -0.07 14.96 -9.94
C CYS A 148 -0.97 13.94 -9.26
N PHE A 149 -0.39 12.97 -8.56
CA PHE A 149 -1.13 11.92 -7.86
C PHE A 149 -1.99 12.45 -6.71
N GLN A 150 -1.49 13.49 -6.02
CA GLN A 150 -2.18 14.11 -4.88
C GLN A 150 -3.46 14.87 -5.29
N CYS A 151 -3.39 15.70 -6.33
CA CYS A 151 -4.53 16.52 -6.74
C CYS A 151 -5.31 15.96 -7.93
N LYS A 152 -4.82 14.88 -8.56
CA LYS A 152 -5.47 14.15 -9.67
C LYS A 152 -5.67 15.01 -10.93
N LEU A 153 -4.76 15.96 -11.17
CA LEU A 153 -4.75 16.83 -12.36
C LEU A 153 -3.53 16.54 -13.24
N PRO A 154 -3.55 16.96 -14.52
CA PRO A 154 -2.33 17.02 -15.35
C PRO A 154 -1.17 17.69 -14.60
N TRP A 155 0.05 17.26 -14.89
CA TRP A 155 1.21 17.73 -14.14
C TRP A 155 1.38 19.25 -14.25
N HIS A 156 1.51 19.91 -13.10
CA HIS A 156 1.50 21.37 -12.97
C HIS A 156 2.78 21.87 -12.29
N SER A 157 3.90 21.77 -13.01
CA SER A 157 5.20 22.13 -12.47
C SER A 157 5.28 23.59 -12.01
N GLY A 158 5.94 23.80 -10.88
CA GLY A 158 6.08 25.14 -10.28
C GLY A 158 4.84 25.66 -9.56
N PHE A 159 3.65 25.11 -9.83
CA PHE A 159 2.38 25.45 -9.17
C PHE A 159 2.07 24.52 -8.01
N GLN A 160 1.37 25.04 -7.00
CA GLN A 160 0.86 24.24 -5.91
C GLN A 160 -0.46 23.57 -6.30
N CYS A 161 -0.83 22.48 -5.63
CA CYS A 161 -2.02 21.68 -5.95
C CYS A 161 -3.33 22.47 -5.82
N ASP A 162 -3.39 23.41 -4.89
CA ASP A 162 -4.50 24.34 -4.66
C ASP A 162 -4.65 25.33 -5.83
N GLU A 163 -3.57 25.97 -6.26
CA GLU A 163 -3.55 26.88 -7.41
C GLU A 163 -3.91 26.15 -8.71
N SER A 164 -3.49 24.89 -8.83
CA SER A 164 -3.64 24.13 -10.08
C SER A 164 -5.06 23.70 -10.36
N ARG A 165 -5.95 23.69 -9.35
CA ARG A 165 -7.39 23.49 -9.55
C ARG A 165 -8.04 24.66 -10.30
N GLU A 166 -7.43 25.84 -10.24
CA GLU A 166 -7.88 27.06 -10.91
C GLU A 166 -7.19 27.28 -12.27
N LEU A 167 -6.09 26.57 -12.55
CA LEU A 167 -5.41 26.57 -13.85
C LEU A 167 -6.26 25.81 -14.87
N ARG A 168 -7.16 26.54 -15.54
CA ARG A 168 -8.14 26.01 -16.48
C ARG A 168 -7.65 26.00 -17.93
N ASP A 169 -6.62 26.76 -18.26
CA ASP A 169 -6.13 26.88 -19.64
C ASP A 169 -4.93 25.96 -19.90
N ARG A 170 -4.93 25.33 -21.08
CA ARG A 170 -3.81 24.55 -21.61
C ARG A 170 -2.53 25.38 -21.67
N ASN A 171 -2.65 26.69 -21.90
CA ASN A 171 -1.50 27.60 -21.92
C ASN A 171 -0.80 27.69 -20.56
N ASP A 172 -1.55 27.70 -19.44
CA ASP A 172 -0.97 27.76 -18.10
C ASP A 172 -0.13 26.52 -17.80
N VAL A 173 -0.62 25.34 -18.21
CA VAL A 173 0.10 24.06 -18.07
C VAL A 173 1.38 24.08 -18.89
N VAL A 174 1.30 24.50 -20.16
CA VAL A 174 2.46 24.60 -21.05
C VAL A 174 3.48 25.60 -20.51
N PHE A 175 3.03 26.76 -20.04
CA PHE A 175 3.90 27.77 -19.42
C PHE A 175 4.59 27.22 -18.15
N GLY A 176 3.87 26.47 -17.31
CA GLY A 176 4.45 25.79 -16.15
C GLY A 176 5.56 24.83 -16.53
N VAL A 177 5.41 24.07 -17.62
CA VAL A 177 6.45 23.16 -18.15
C VAL A 177 7.69 23.94 -18.57
N VAL A 178 7.51 25.05 -19.31
CA VAL A 178 8.62 25.92 -19.73
C VAL A 178 9.33 26.54 -18.52
N ALA A 179 8.58 27.00 -17.53
CA ALA A 179 9.14 27.56 -16.31
C ALA A 179 9.95 26.53 -15.51
N GLU A 180 9.53 25.26 -15.48
CA GLU A 180 10.30 24.17 -14.87
C GLU A 180 11.59 23.87 -15.64
N ALA A 181 11.52 23.78 -16.97
CA ALA A 181 12.67 23.54 -17.82
C ALA A 181 13.74 24.63 -17.66
N ASN A 182 13.32 25.89 -17.59
CA ASN A 182 14.21 27.04 -17.39
C ASN A 182 14.55 27.32 -15.92
N LYS A 183 14.04 26.51 -14.97
CA LYS A 183 14.23 26.68 -13.52
C LYS A 183 13.84 28.10 -13.03
N TRP A 184 12.83 28.69 -13.64
CA TRP A 184 12.30 29.99 -13.23
C TRP A 184 11.68 29.90 -11.83
N LYS A 185 11.88 30.96 -11.04
CA LYS A 185 11.45 30.95 -9.64
C LYS A 185 10.30 31.91 -9.40
N ARG A 186 9.28 31.45 -8.68
CA ARG A 186 8.14 32.29 -8.31
C ARG A 186 8.47 33.18 -7.12
N CYS A 187 8.02 34.42 -7.20
CA CYS A 187 8.05 35.32 -6.05
C CYS A 187 7.19 34.75 -4.91
N PRO A 188 7.68 34.71 -3.66
CA PRO A 188 6.92 34.21 -2.53
C PRO A 188 5.73 35.10 -2.15
N GLN A 189 5.69 36.35 -2.60
CA GLN A 189 4.62 37.31 -2.29
C GLN A 189 3.57 37.37 -3.40
N CYS A 190 3.96 37.70 -4.64
CA CYS A 190 3.00 37.89 -5.74
C CYS A 190 2.89 36.70 -6.71
N ARG A 191 3.63 35.62 -6.48
CA ARG A 191 3.61 34.38 -7.28
C ARG A 191 3.98 34.50 -8.76
N HIS A 192 4.38 35.68 -9.24
CA HIS A 192 4.89 35.83 -10.60
C HIS A 192 6.20 35.06 -10.77
N PHE A 193 6.37 34.40 -11.91
CA PHE A 193 7.65 33.81 -12.28
C PHE A 193 8.66 34.92 -12.59
N VAL A 194 9.87 34.71 -12.11
CA VAL A 194 11.01 35.58 -12.33
C VAL A 194 12.06 34.74 -13.04
N GLU A 195 12.58 35.28 -14.13
CA GLU A 195 13.77 34.78 -14.82
C GLU A 195 15.01 35.50 -14.26
N LEU A 196 16.08 34.76 -14.06
CA LEU A 196 17.40 35.28 -13.70
C LEU A 196 18.39 34.85 -14.77
N ILE A 197 18.83 35.80 -15.57
CA ILE A 197 19.83 35.58 -16.63
C ILE A 197 21.21 35.43 -15.98
N GLU A 198 21.61 36.41 -15.17
CA GLU A 198 22.89 36.44 -14.46
C GLU A 198 22.83 37.27 -13.17
N GLY A 199 23.87 37.18 -12.33
CA GLY A 199 24.01 38.00 -11.12
C GLY A 199 23.60 37.32 -9.81
N CYS A 200 23.32 38.15 -8.80
CA CYS A 200 23.08 37.71 -7.43
C CYS A 200 21.84 36.81 -7.32
N LYS A 201 21.94 35.72 -6.54
CA LYS A 201 20.80 34.83 -6.25
C LYS A 201 19.77 35.47 -5.33
N ILE A 202 20.03 36.64 -4.75
CA ILE A 202 19.03 37.41 -4.01
C ILE A 202 18.39 38.41 -4.96
N VAL A 203 17.20 38.07 -5.43
CA VAL A 203 16.47 38.84 -6.45
C VAL A 203 15.37 39.67 -5.79
N LYS A 204 15.09 40.85 -6.33
CA LYS A 204 13.96 41.69 -5.95
C LYS A 204 12.88 41.61 -7.03
N CYS A 205 11.69 41.15 -6.65
CA CYS A 205 10.56 41.08 -7.56
C CYS A 205 10.01 42.48 -7.87
N ARG A 206 9.28 42.63 -9.00
CA ARG A 206 8.54 43.85 -9.37
C ARG A 206 7.53 44.29 -8.29
N CYS A 207 6.99 43.36 -7.50
CA CYS A 207 6.12 43.68 -6.36
C CYS A 207 6.87 44.21 -5.11
N GLY A 208 8.20 44.35 -5.19
CA GLY A 208 9.05 44.84 -4.10
C GLY A 208 9.61 43.77 -3.16
N ALA A 209 9.11 42.54 -3.20
CA ALA A 209 9.59 41.46 -2.35
C ALA A 209 10.96 40.92 -2.79
N SER A 210 11.90 40.82 -1.84
CA SER A 210 13.19 40.16 -2.05
C SER A 210 13.14 38.69 -1.65
N PHE A 211 13.73 37.81 -2.47
CA PHE A 211 13.75 36.37 -2.23
C PHE A 211 14.99 35.72 -2.83
N CYS A 212 15.34 34.54 -2.32
CA CYS A 212 16.43 33.75 -2.88
C CYS A 212 15.95 32.96 -4.10
N TYR A 213 16.64 33.11 -5.23
CA TYR A 213 16.30 32.46 -6.49
C TYR A 213 16.49 30.94 -6.44
N ASN A 214 17.46 30.44 -5.65
CA ASN A 214 17.68 28.99 -5.50
C ASN A 214 16.52 28.32 -4.75
N CYS A 215 16.23 28.77 -3.51
CA CYS A 215 15.22 28.12 -2.68
C CYS A 215 13.80 28.71 -2.81
N GLY A 216 13.64 29.93 -3.33
CA GLY A 216 12.35 30.61 -3.50
C GLY A 216 11.80 31.25 -2.24
N LYS A 217 12.54 31.20 -1.12
CA LYS A 217 12.09 31.75 0.16
C LYS A 217 12.34 33.24 0.22
N ARG A 218 11.41 33.97 0.87
CA ARG A 218 11.55 35.41 1.14
C ARG A 218 12.79 35.64 1.98
N VAL A 219 13.52 36.71 1.68
CA VAL A 219 14.68 37.15 2.46
C VAL A 219 14.53 38.63 2.81
N HIS A 220 14.97 38.98 4.02
CA HIS A 220 15.03 40.36 4.49
C HIS A 220 16.44 40.96 4.39
N ARG A 221 17.45 40.12 4.13
CA ARG A 221 18.87 40.48 3.98
C ARG A 221 19.42 39.87 2.69
N HIS A 222 20.57 40.33 2.24
CA HIS A 222 21.30 39.77 1.09
C HIS A 222 22.00 38.43 1.40
N TRP A 223 21.32 37.53 2.13
CA TRP A 223 21.88 36.24 2.53
C TRP A 223 20.80 35.15 2.61
N CYS A 224 21.13 33.94 2.16
CA CYS A 224 20.30 32.74 2.34
C CYS A 224 21.20 31.52 2.50
N SER A 225 20.92 30.67 3.49
CA SER A 225 21.72 29.48 3.81
C SER A 225 21.40 28.25 2.95
N CYS A 226 20.70 28.41 1.83
CA CYS A 226 20.35 27.28 0.96
C CYS A 226 21.49 26.85 0.03
N ASP A 227 22.63 27.53 0.07
CA ASP A 227 23.85 27.18 -0.66
C ASP A 227 24.83 26.48 0.29
N SER A 228 24.59 25.20 0.56
CA SER A 228 25.35 24.41 1.54
C SER A 228 26.78 24.07 1.11
N ALA A 229 27.25 24.54 -0.05
CA ALA A 229 28.66 24.39 -0.44
C ALA A 229 29.61 25.18 0.49
N ALA A 230 29.17 26.30 1.06
CA ALA A 230 30.01 27.13 1.93
C ALA A 230 30.23 26.51 3.32
N VAL A 231 29.25 25.78 3.87
CA VAL A 231 29.32 25.24 5.25
C VAL A 231 30.31 24.07 5.34
N LEU A 232 30.44 23.27 4.27
CA LEU A 232 31.40 22.17 4.21
C LEU A 232 32.84 22.71 4.12
N CYS A 233 33.09 23.71 3.27
CA CYS A 233 34.41 24.36 3.16
C CYS A 233 34.86 25.02 4.47
N ILE A 234 33.98 25.75 5.15
CA ILE A 234 34.31 26.40 6.42
C ILE A 234 34.66 25.34 7.48
N ARG A 235 33.90 24.26 7.60
CA ARG A 235 34.21 23.18 8.56
C ARG A 235 35.53 22.46 8.26
N VAL A 236 35.86 22.26 6.99
CA VAL A 236 37.13 21.66 6.57
C VAL A 236 38.30 22.60 6.89
N ILE A 237 38.19 23.89 6.56
CA ILE A 237 39.24 24.89 6.86
C ILE A 237 39.43 25.04 8.38
N HIS A 238 38.35 25.19 9.14
CA HIS A 238 38.44 25.25 10.61
C HIS A 238 39.03 23.96 11.19
N GLY A 239 38.67 22.78 10.66
CA GLY A 239 39.28 21.51 11.05
C GLY A 239 40.80 21.48 10.83
N PHE A 240 41.28 21.90 9.66
CA PHE A 240 42.72 21.98 9.38
C PHE A 240 43.46 22.99 10.28
N THR A 241 42.86 24.15 10.56
CA THR A 241 43.47 25.13 11.47
C THR A 241 43.60 24.61 12.90
N ILE A 242 42.58 23.90 13.41
CA ILE A 242 42.61 23.29 14.74
C ILE A 242 43.69 22.21 14.81
N ILE A 243 43.79 21.34 13.79
CA ILE A 243 44.83 20.31 13.72
C ILE A 243 46.23 20.94 13.73
N PHE A 244 46.43 22.02 12.96
CA PHE A 244 47.72 22.69 12.89
C PHE A 244 48.12 23.35 14.22
N ILE A 245 47.16 23.95 14.92
CA ILE A 245 47.36 24.52 16.26
C ILE A 245 47.72 23.41 17.27
N LEU A 246 47.00 22.29 17.25
CA LEU A 246 47.28 21.15 18.14
C LEU A 246 48.66 20.52 17.89
N LEU A 247 49.05 20.38 16.62
CA LEU A 247 50.38 19.90 16.26
C LEU A 247 51.48 20.88 16.72
N SER A 248 51.25 22.18 16.53
CA SER A 248 52.19 23.22 16.96
C SER A 248 52.36 23.21 18.48
N ILE A 249 51.26 23.09 19.24
CA ILE A 249 51.28 22.93 20.70
C ILE A 249 52.02 21.65 21.11
N PHE A 250 51.76 20.52 20.44
CA PHE A 250 52.45 19.26 20.71
C PHE A 250 53.96 19.35 20.45
N PHE A 251 54.38 20.02 19.37
CA PHE A 251 55.80 20.27 19.09
C PHE A 251 56.44 21.17 20.14
N ILE A 252 55.75 22.22 20.58
CA ILE A 252 56.22 23.10 21.67
C ILE A 252 56.38 22.30 22.97
N PHE A 253 55.41 21.46 23.35
CA PHE A 253 55.51 20.60 24.54
C PHE A 253 56.61 19.54 24.42
N ARG A 254 56.82 18.93 23.24
CA ARG A 254 57.95 18.03 23.01
C ARG A 254 59.29 18.74 23.18
N ASN A 255 59.38 19.97 22.69
CA ASN A 255 60.61 20.77 22.77
C ASN A 255 60.89 21.23 24.21
N LEU A 256 59.85 21.63 24.96
CA LEU A 256 59.93 21.93 26.40
C LEU A 256 60.34 20.71 27.23
N ASN A 257 59.79 19.52 26.93
CA ASN A 257 60.18 18.27 27.60
C ASN A 257 61.58 17.76 27.23
N SER A 258 62.16 18.23 26.11
CA SER A 258 63.57 17.97 25.78
C SER A 258 64.55 18.97 26.41
N ILE A 259 64.06 20.09 26.95
CA ILE A 259 64.88 21.13 27.59
C ILE A 259 64.82 21.03 29.12
N LEU A 260 63.81 20.35 29.69
CA LEU A 260 63.78 20.04 31.11
C LEU A 260 64.82 18.95 31.44
N PRO A 261 65.83 19.23 32.30
CA PRO A 261 66.75 18.20 32.76
C PRO A 261 65.95 17.14 33.53
N LYS A 262 66.16 15.86 33.21
CA LYS A 262 65.76 14.78 34.10
C LYS A 262 66.65 14.87 35.34
N ASN A 263 66.18 15.58 36.37
CA ASN A 263 66.61 15.49 37.78
C ASN A 263 65.65 16.28 38.66
#